data_AF-A0A2V7U784-F1
#
_entry.id   AF-A0A2V7U784-F1
#
_cell.length_a   1.000
_cell.length_b   1.000
_cell.length_c   1.000
_cell.angle_alpha   90.00
_cell.angle_beta   90.00
_cell.angle_gamma   90.00
#
_symmetry.space_group_name_H-M   'P 1'
#
loop_
_entity.id
_entity.type
_entity.pdbx_description
1 polymer ?
#
loop_
_entity_poly.entity_id
_entity_poly.type
_entity_poly.pdbx_seq_one_letter_code
_entity_poly.pdbx_strand_id
1 'polypeptide(L)'
;EYDPAWVAEAEQFMAGRLLEAMRHPGKIESYALMKKVKDDYLATIPETDVEKRLAVPALYEALREKIMRWEILENRRRPDGRRFDQIRAISGEVGVLPRTHGSALFTRGETQALVTVTLGTSEDMQIIDTVQEPDHKKRFMLHYNFPPFSVGEVKFLRGPGRREIGHGALAERALRDMLPDEEGFPYTIRIVSDILESNGSSSMASICGGTLALLDAGVPMKSPVAGVAMGLVKEGEKYAVLSDIAGVEDHYGDMDFKVAGTRKGITALQMDIKISGITSQVLSEALEQARSGRIHILDRMSEALSEARASISSYAPRILTIRVPVDKIRDIIGPGGKMIRSIVERTGCKIDVEDDGRVSIASVDETAARKAIAIIEELTATAELNKTYLGKVVRIVDFGAFVEILPGTDGLLHVSEMAHHRVQDVRSEVKEGDQILVKVVNIEPGSGKIRLSRKALLAEGEGGAPAEAAAGAPASSGRSEHRGGGEHRGDRHRGGHGGRGGHGGDHRR
;
A
#
# COMPACT_ATOMS: atom_id res chain seq x y z
N GLU A 1 34.90 -37.78 -25.80
CA GLU A 1 35.08 -38.17 -24.39
C GLU A 1 36.55 -37.99 -24.05
N TYR A 2 36.85 -37.34 -22.94
CA TYR A 2 38.23 -37.08 -22.52
C TYR A 2 38.84 -38.33 -21.87
N ASP A 3 40.16 -38.42 -21.86
CA ASP A 3 40.88 -39.51 -21.22
C ASP A 3 40.45 -39.65 -19.74
N PRO A 4 39.84 -40.79 -19.34
CA PRO A 4 39.39 -41.01 -17.97
C PRO A 4 40.49 -40.88 -16.92
N ALA A 5 41.75 -41.20 -17.27
CA ALA A 5 42.88 -41.06 -16.36
C ALA A 5 43.18 -39.58 -16.07
N TRP A 6 43.16 -38.75 -17.11
CA TRP A 6 43.33 -37.30 -16.97
C TRP A 6 42.18 -36.66 -16.20
N VAL A 7 40.94 -37.08 -16.45
CA VAL A 7 39.77 -36.59 -15.68
C VAL A 7 39.92 -36.92 -14.20
N ALA A 8 40.36 -38.14 -13.86
CA ALA A 8 40.57 -38.53 -12.47
C ALA A 8 41.71 -37.73 -11.80
N GLU A 9 42.80 -37.46 -12.50
CA GLU A 9 43.90 -36.59 -12.02
C GLU A 9 43.41 -35.17 -11.74
N ALA A 10 42.66 -34.61 -12.68
CA ALA A 10 42.06 -33.29 -12.57
C ALA A 10 41.09 -33.19 -11.37
N GLU A 11 40.24 -34.21 -11.18
CA GLU A 11 39.34 -34.29 -10.03
C GLU A 11 40.13 -34.37 -8.72
N GLN A 12 41.18 -35.20 -8.64
CA GLN A 12 42.02 -35.31 -7.45
C GLN A 12 42.71 -33.99 -7.09
N PHE A 13 43.20 -33.25 -8.09
CA PHE A 13 43.83 -31.95 -7.86
C PHE A 13 42.85 -30.91 -7.33
N MET A 14 41.66 -30.82 -7.92
CA MET A 14 40.69 -29.76 -7.62
C MET A 14 39.79 -30.08 -6.42
N ALA A 15 39.38 -31.33 -6.19
CA ALA A 15 38.26 -31.65 -5.30
C ALA A 15 38.44 -31.16 -3.87
N GLY A 16 39.59 -31.43 -3.23
CA GLY A 16 39.85 -30.98 -1.87
C GLY A 16 39.88 -29.45 -1.75
N ARG A 17 40.51 -28.78 -2.72
CA ARG A 17 40.62 -27.32 -2.75
C ARG A 17 39.28 -26.65 -3.03
N LEU A 18 38.47 -27.23 -3.91
CA LEU A 18 37.11 -26.76 -4.18
C LEU A 18 36.24 -26.92 -2.95
N LEU A 19 36.34 -28.04 -2.23
CA LEU A 19 35.58 -28.24 -1.00
C LEU A 19 35.91 -27.18 0.05
N GLU A 20 37.19 -26.87 0.25
CA GLU A 20 37.61 -25.80 1.16
C GLU A 20 37.12 -24.41 0.70
N ALA A 21 37.23 -24.10 -0.59
CA ALA A 21 36.74 -22.84 -1.15
C ALA A 21 35.21 -22.69 -1.05
N MET A 22 34.46 -23.78 -1.23
CA MET A 22 33.00 -23.81 -1.11
C MET A 22 32.51 -23.68 0.33
N ARG A 23 33.35 -24.05 1.30
CA ARG A 23 33.06 -23.90 2.73
C ARG A 23 33.40 -22.51 3.28
N HIS A 24 34.07 -21.67 2.49
CA HIS A 24 34.42 -20.33 2.92
C HIS A 24 33.15 -19.48 3.12
N PRO A 25 33.01 -18.76 4.24
CA PRO A 25 31.90 -17.85 4.44
C PRO A 25 31.96 -16.70 3.43
N GLY A 26 30.80 -16.20 3.00
CA GLY A 26 30.69 -15.08 2.08
C GLY A 26 30.75 -15.50 0.60
N LYS A 27 29.76 -15.04 -0.18
CA LYS A 27 29.62 -15.42 -1.60
C LYS A 27 30.81 -14.98 -2.44
N ILE A 28 31.20 -13.71 -2.34
CA ILE A 28 32.22 -13.12 -3.23
C ILE A 28 33.58 -13.79 -2.99
N GLU A 29 33.96 -13.97 -1.72
CA GLU A 29 35.22 -14.60 -1.34
C GLU A 29 35.26 -16.08 -1.74
N SER A 30 34.18 -16.83 -1.46
CA SER A 30 34.06 -18.22 -1.89
C SER A 30 34.19 -18.35 -3.42
N TYR A 31 33.53 -17.47 -4.19
CA TYR A 31 33.62 -17.48 -5.66
C TYR A 31 35.01 -17.12 -6.17
N ALA A 32 35.70 -16.18 -5.53
CA ALA A 32 37.06 -15.82 -5.86
C ALA A 32 38.04 -16.99 -5.61
N LEU A 33 37.88 -17.69 -4.48
CA LEU A 33 38.67 -18.88 -4.15
C LEU A 33 38.39 -20.04 -5.12
N MET A 34 37.12 -20.32 -5.42
CA MET A 34 36.77 -21.35 -6.40
C MET A 34 37.33 -21.04 -7.79
N LYS A 35 37.26 -19.77 -8.23
CA LYS A 35 37.88 -19.33 -9.48
C LYS A 35 39.39 -19.53 -9.46
N LYS A 36 40.06 -19.19 -8.35
CA LYS A 36 41.49 -19.41 -8.19
C LYS A 36 41.87 -20.88 -8.34
N VAL A 37 41.10 -21.82 -7.78
CA VAL A 37 41.35 -23.26 -7.95
C VAL A 37 41.31 -23.68 -9.42
N LYS A 38 40.35 -23.15 -10.18
CA LYS A 38 40.26 -23.39 -11.63
C LYS A 38 41.44 -22.79 -12.39
N ASP A 39 41.80 -21.55 -12.08
CA ASP A 39 42.89 -20.84 -12.74
C ASP A 39 44.25 -21.48 -12.42
N ASP A 40 44.47 -21.94 -11.18
CA ASP A 40 45.65 -22.69 -10.76
C ASP A 40 45.78 -24.03 -11.53
N TYR A 41 44.67 -24.75 -11.73
CA TYR A 41 44.68 -25.98 -12.54
C TYR A 41 44.87 -25.70 -14.04
N LEU A 42 44.30 -24.61 -14.56
CA LEU A 42 44.58 -24.18 -15.93
C LEU A 42 46.05 -23.80 -16.13
N ALA A 43 46.75 -23.33 -15.11
CA ALA A 43 48.17 -23.00 -15.20
C ALA A 43 49.08 -24.23 -15.26
N THR A 44 48.63 -25.40 -14.81
CA THR A 44 49.41 -26.66 -14.91
C THR A 44 49.33 -27.29 -16.30
N ILE A 45 48.37 -26.89 -17.13
CA ILE A 45 48.18 -27.40 -18.49
C ILE A 45 48.96 -26.54 -19.48
N PRO A 46 49.89 -27.10 -20.29
CA PRO A 46 50.63 -26.36 -21.30
C PRO A 46 49.71 -25.58 -22.26
N GLU A 47 50.12 -24.38 -22.67
CA GLU A 47 49.33 -23.53 -23.59
C GLU A 47 49.07 -24.20 -24.95
N THR A 48 49.92 -25.14 -25.34
CA THR A 48 49.80 -25.91 -26.58
C THR A 48 48.68 -26.95 -26.54
N ASP A 49 48.20 -27.34 -25.36
CA ASP A 49 47.15 -28.36 -25.19
C ASP A 49 45.76 -27.70 -25.12
N VAL A 50 45.32 -27.17 -26.27
CA VAL A 50 44.08 -26.40 -26.40
C VAL A 50 42.84 -27.23 -26.05
N GLU A 51 42.82 -28.52 -26.39
CA GLU A 51 41.68 -29.40 -26.14
C GLU A 51 41.40 -29.58 -24.65
N LYS A 52 42.45 -29.84 -23.83
CA LYS A 52 42.29 -29.96 -22.38
C LYS A 52 41.88 -28.64 -21.75
N ARG A 53 42.45 -27.51 -22.20
CA ARG A 53 42.10 -26.18 -21.68
C ARG A 53 40.63 -25.82 -21.92
N LEU A 54 40.06 -26.21 -23.06
CA LEU A 54 38.63 -26.03 -23.36
C LEU A 54 37.71 -26.94 -22.54
N ALA A 55 38.22 -28.08 -22.08
CA ALA A 55 37.48 -29.06 -21.30
C ALA A 55 37.38 -28.71 -19.80
N VAL A 56 38.39 -28.03 -19.24
CA VAL A 56 38.46 -27.70 -17.81
C VAL A 56 37.20 -27.00 -17.29
N PRO A 57 36.62 -25.98 -17.95
CA PRO A 57 35.42 -25.32 -17.44
C PRO A 57 34.23 -26.27 -17.22
N ALA A 58 34.00 -27.20 -18.15
CA ALA A 58 32.92 -28.19 -18.04
C ALA A 58 33.19 -29.19 -16.92
N LEU A 59 34.44 -29.66 -16.81
CA LEU A 59 34.84 -30.57 -15.73
C LEU A 59 34.75 -29.90 -14.35
N TYR A 60 35.18 -28.65 -14.26
CA TYR A 60 35.10 -27.84 -13.04
C TYR A 60 33.65 -27.68 -12.56
N GLU A 61 32.71 -27.39 -13.46
CA GLU A 61 31.29 -27.28 -13.09
C GLU A 61 30.69 -28.62 -12.67
N ALA A 62 30.97 -29.71 -13.41
CA ALA A 62 30.52 -31.04 -13.04
C ALA A 62 31.06 -31.50 -11.67
N LEU A 63 32.32 -31.17 -11.38
CA LEU A 63 32.94 -31.50 -10.10
C LEU A 63 32.34 -30.69 -8.95
N ARG A 64 32.02 -29.40 -9.16
CA ARG A 64 31.34 -28.57 -8.15
C ARG A 64 29.97 -29.11 -7.80
N GLU A 65 29.20 -29.51 -8.82
CA GLU A 65 27.90 -30.15 -8.63
C GLU A 65 28.05 -31.44 -7.81
N LYS A 66 28.97 -32.33 -8.21
CA LYS A 66 29.25 -33.60 -7.53
C LYS A 66 29.64 -33.40 -6.06
N ILE A 67 30.56 -32.48 -5.78
CA ILE A 67 31.03 -32.18 -4.41
C ILE A 67 29.88 -31.65 -3.55
N MET A 68 29.11 -30.68 -4.06
CA MET A 68 28.00 -30.09 -3.32
C MET A 68 26.94 -31.12 -2.99
N ARG A 69 26.54 -31.93 -3.97
CA ARG A 69 25.51 -32.96 -3.78
C ARG A 69 25.96 -34.02 -2.79
N TRP A 70 27.21 -34.47 -2.91
CA TRP A 70 27.81 -35.43 -1.97
C TRP A 70 27.87 -34.89 -0.54
N GLU A 71 28.29 -33.63 -0.34
CA GLU A 71 28.30 -32.99 0.99
C GLU A 71 26.90 -32.91 1.62
N ILE A 72 25.88 -32.60 0.82
CA ILE A 72 24.49 -32.48 1.30
C ILE A 72 23.88 -33.86 1.60
N LEU A 73 24.09 -34.84 0.73
CA LEU A 73 23.45 -36.15 0.85
C LEU A 73 24.17 -37.07 1.83
N GLU A 74 25.50 -37.13 1.79
CA GLU A 74 26.30 -38.05 2.62
C GLU A 74 26.75 -37.40 3.93
N ASN A 75 27.37 -36.21 3.87
CA ASN A 75 27.86 -35.53 5.07
C ASN A 75 26.79 -34.69 5.79
N ARG A 76 25.58 -34.61 5.23
CA ARG A 76 24.44 -33.85 5.77
C ARG A 76 24.80 -32.40 6.12
N ARG A 77 25.66 -31.78 5.30
CA ARG A 77 26.22 -30.45 5.55
C ARG A 77 26.01 -29.52 4.35
N ARG A 78 25.57 -28.30 4.63
CA ARG A 78 25.46 -27.23 3.62
C ARG A 78 26.81 -26.55 3.41
N PRO A 79 27.07 -25.95 2.22
CA PRO A 79 28.32 -25.23 1.97
C PRO A 79 28.63 -24.16 3.02
N ASP A 80 27.62 -23.43 3.47
CA ASP A 80 27.74 -22.38 4.50
C ASP A 80 27.65 -22.89 5.95
N GLY A 81 27.57 -24.22 6.15
CA GLY A 81 27.51 -24.85 7.47
C GLY A 81 26.17 -24.76 8.19
N ARG A 82 25.12 -24.20 7.58
CA ARG A 82 23.78 -24.16 8.17
C ARG A 82 23.17 -25.55 8.29
N ARG A 83 22.20 -25.70 9.21
CA ARG A 83 21.28 -26.83 9.18
C ARG A 83 20.33 -26.71 7.99
N PHE A 84 19.67 -27.81 7.64
CA PHE A 84 18.77 -27.89 6.49
C PHE A 84 17.49 -27.07 6.68
N ASP A 85 17.01 -26.95 7.91
CA ASP A 85 15.84 -26.16 8.31
C ASP A 85 16.18 -24.69 8.65
N GLN A 86 17.46 -24.33 8.68
CA GLN A 86 17.91 -23.04 9.18
C GLN A 86 17.81 -21.94 8.12
N ILE A 87 17.04 -20.90 8.45
CA ILE A 87 16.94 -19.64 7.70
C ILE A 87 18.17 -18.76 8.01
N ARG A 88 18.66 -18.01 7.01
CA ARG A 88 19.74 -17.03 7.22
C ARG A 88 19.28 -15.91 8.16
N ALA A 89 20.24 -15.15 8.70
CA ALA A 89 19.94 -13.98 9.52
C ALA A 89 19.06 -12.99 8.74
N ILE A 90 18.03 -12.47 9.41
CA ILE A 90 17.06 -11.53 8.83
C ILE A 90 17.15 -10.21 9.58
N SER A 91 17.18 -9.11 8.83
CA SER A 91 16.90 -7.77 9.34
C SER A 91 15.84 -7.11 8.47
N GLY A 92 14.96 -6.34 9.11
CA GLY A 92 13.95 -5.54 8.45
C GLY A 92 13.98 -4.13 9.03
N GLU A 93 14.03 -3.14 8.16
CA GLU A 93 13.95 -1.72 8.52
C GLU A 93 12.83 -1.07 7.69
N VAL A 94 12.08 -0.16 8.31
CA VAL A 94 10.97 0.58 7.66
C VAL A 94 11.22 2.08 7.69
N GLY A 95 10.64 2.83 6.77
CA GLY A 95 10.82 4.28 6.69
C GLY A 95 12.25 4.72 6.31
N VAL A 96 12.96 3.88 5.54
CA VAL A 96 14.35 4.07 5.14
C VAL A 96 14.53 5.29 4.22
N LEU A 97 13.53 5.57 3.36
CA LEU A 97 13.55 6.69 2.43
C LEU A 97 12.67 7.84 2.94
N PRO A 98 13.18 9.09 3.05
CA PRO A 98 12.45 10.18 3.74
C PRO A 98 11.14 10.63 3.11
N ARG A 99 10.98 10.49 1.79
CA ARG A 99 9.84 11.10 1.04
C ARG A 99 8.89 10.10 0.41
N THR A 100 9.22 8.81 0.47
CA THR A 100 8.35 7.77 -0.07
C THR A 100 7.09 7.63 0.78
N HIS A 101 5.99 7.14 0.21
CA HIS A 101 4.77 6.95 1.00
C HIS A 101 4.93 5.82 2.01
N GLY A 102 5.67 4.76 1.63
CA GLY A 102 6.26 3.81 2.55
C GLY A 102 7.53 3.21 1.95
N SER A 103 8.44 2.77 2.80
CA SER A 103 9.67 2.10 2.36
C SER A 103 10.12 1.06 3.36
N ALA A 104 10.79 0.03 2.87
CA ALA A 104 11.43 -0.97 3.70
C ALA A 104 12.73 -1.48 3.08
N LEU A 105 13.72 -1.77 3.93
CA LEU A 105 14.91 -2.52 3.58
C LEU A 105 14.83 -3.89 4.25
N PHE A 106 14.61 -4.92 3.46
CA PHE A 106 14.58 -6.30 3.95
C PHE A 106 15.86 -7.01 3.54
N THR A 107 16.60 -7.54 4.50
CA THR A 107 17.84 -8.30 4.28
C THR A 107 17.71 -9.69 4.88
N ARG A 108 18.07 -10.72 4.11
CA ARG A 108 18.16 -12.10 4.55
C ARG A 108 19.47 -12.72 4.06
N GLY A 109 20.44 -12.87 4.96
CA GLY A 109 21.82 -13.17 4.59
C GLY A 109 22.34 -12.15 3.59
N GLU A 110 22.85 -12.59 2.45
CA GLU A 110 23.35 -11.74 1.35
C GLU A 110 22.27 -11.54 0.25
N THR A 111 21.00 -11.50 0.63
CA THR A 111 19.89 -11.10 -0.24
C THR A 111 19.20 -9.90 0.37
N GLN A 112 19.22 -8.77 -0.32
CA GLN A 112 18.67 -7.50 0.14
C GLN A 112 17.75 -6.90 -0.90
N ALA A 113 16.56 -6.48 -0.44
CA ALA A 113 15.57 -5.79 -1.25
C ALA A 113 15.22 -4.45 -0.59
N LEU A 114 15.46 -3.36 -1.30
CA LEU A 114 14.91 -2.05 -0.99
C LEU A 114 13.56 -1.93 -1.69
N VAL A 115 12.50 -1.85 -0.91
CA VAL A 115 11.14 -1.84 -1.42
C VAL A 115 10.46 -0.52 -1.09
N THR A 116 9.86 0.10 -2.11
CA THR A 116 9.18 1.38 -2.00
C THR A 116 7.71 1.23 -2.39
N VAL A 117 6.82 1.87 -1.62
CA VAL A 117 5.41 2.01 -1.92
C VAL A 117 5.10 3.44 -2.32
N THR A 118 4.35 3.57 -3.42
CA THR A 118 3.73 4.81 -3.86
C THR A 118 2.22 4.60 -3.93
N LEU A 119 1.49 5.58 -3.39
CA LEU A 119 0.03 5.65 -3.40
C LEU A 119 -0.39 6.70 -4.41
N GLY A 120 -1.32 6.36 -5.29
CA GLY A 120 -1.83 7.22 -6.35
C GLY A 120 -3.36 7.25 -6.40
N THR A 121 -3.87 8.03 -7.34
CA THR A 121 -5.30 8.15 -7.62
C THR A 121 -5.75 7.13 -8.68
N SER A 122 -7.03 7.12 -9.04
CA SER A 122 -7.57 6.28 -10.11
C SER A 122 -6.91 6.52 -11.47
N GLU A 123 -6.49 7.76 -11.76
CA GLU A 123 -5.71 8.09 -12.96
C GLU A 123 -4.34 7.40 -13.03
N ASP A 124 -3.77 7.00 -11.89
CA ASP A 124 -2.48 6.34 -11.84
C ASP A 124 -2.59 4.82 -12.05
N MET A 125 -3.81 4.28 -12.23
CA MET A 125 -4.02 2.88 -12.53
C MET A 125 -3.45 2.54 -13.91
N GLN A 126 -2.79 1.40 -14.01
CA GLN A 126 -2.25 0.95 -15.29
C GLN A 126 -3.38 0.36 -16.15
N ILE A 127 -3.60 0.94 -17.32
CA ILE A 127 -4.47 0.35 -18.34
C ILE A 127 -3.68 -0.77 -19.02
N ILE A 128 -4.22 -1.98 -18.97
CA ILE A 128 -3.67 -3.15 -19.65
C ILE A 128 -4.61 -3.51 -20.78
N ASP A 129 -4.12 -3.34 -22.00
CA ASP A 129 -4.79 -3.78 -23.20
C ASP A 129 -4.33 -5.20 -23.55
N THR A 130 -5.18 -6.18 -23.26
CA THR A 130 -4.96 -7.58 -23.66
C THR A 130 -6.10 -8.08 -24.52
N VAL A 131 -5.83 -9.14 -25.30
CA VAL A 131 -6.86 -9.77 -26.15
C VAL A 131 -8.05 -10.30 -25.34
N GLN A 132 -7.82 -10.77 -24.11
CA GLN A 132 -8.87 -11.36 -23.26
C GLN A 132 -9.61 -10.31 -22.43
N GLU A 133 -8.87 -9.33 -21.95
CA GLU A 133 -9.35 -8.25 -21.10
C GLU A 133 -8.87 -6.93 -21.71
N PRO A 134 -9.59 -6.38 -22.71
CA PRO A 134 -9.27 -5.07 -23.26
C PRO A 134 -9.55 -3.99 -22.21
N ASP A 135 -8.68 -2.99 -22.17
CA ASP A 135 -8.78 -1.81 -21.29
C ASP A 135 -8.92 -2.10 -19.79
N HIS A 136 -8.41 -3.25 -19.30
CA HIS A 136 -8.47 -3.59 -17.88
C HIS A 136 -7.59 -2.64 -17.04
N LYS A 137 -8.18 -1.98 -16.05
CA LYS A 137 -7.46 -1.09 -15.12
C LYS A 137 -6.89 -1.87 -13.94
N LYS A 138 -5.57 -1.87 -13.82
CA LYS A 138 -4.83 -2.53 -12.75
C LYS A 138 -4.50 -1.53 -11.63
N ARG A 139 -5.21 -1.68 -10.50
CA ARG A 139 -5.05 -0.87 -9.27
C ARG A 139 -3.77 -1.18 -8.49
N PHE A 140 -3.33 -2.44 -8.49
CA PHE A 140 -2.13 -2.87 -7.76
C PHE A 140 -1.03 -3.29 -8.72
N MET A 141 0.11 -2.63 -8.66
CA MET A 141 1.27 -2.87 -9.52
C MET A 141 2.48 -3.23 -8.66
N LEU A 142 3.21 -4.28 -9.04
CA LEU A 142 4.51 -4.58 -8.46
C LEU A 142 5.57 -4.65 -9.56
N HIS A 143 6.52 -3.73 -9.49
CA HIS A 143 7.70 -3.71 -10.34
C HIS A 143 8.89 -4.25 -9.57
N TYR A 144 9.65 -5.12 -10.21
CA TYR A 144 10.82 -5.77 -9.65
C TYR A 144 12.01 -5.45 -10.55
N ASN A 145 13.09 -4.95 -9.96
CA ASN A 145 14.31 -4.59 -10.66
C ASN A 145 15.49 -5.40 -10.13
N PHE A 146 16.31 -5.92 -11.03
CA PHE A 146 17.51 -6.70 -10.68
C PHE A 146 18.77 -6.07 -11.29
N PRO A 147 19.30 -5.00 -10.66
CA PRO A 147 20.47 -4.32 -11.20
C PRO A 147 21.71 -5.24 -11.16
N PRO A 148 22.64 -5.13 -12.14
CA PRO A 148 23.80 -6.02 -12.24
C PRO A 148 24.72 -6.01 -11.02
N PHE A 149 24.83 -4.86 -10.34
CA PHE A 149 25.66 -4.73 -9.14
C PHE A 149 25.18 -5.63 -7.99
N SER A 150 23.90 -6.04 -7.98
CA SER A 150 23.34 -6.92 -6.93
C SER A 150 23.99 -8.29 -6.85
N VAL A 151 24.67 -8.71 -7.93
CA VAL A 151 25.46 -9.94 -8.00
C VAL A 151 26.96 -9.65 -8.19
N GLY A 152 27.38 -8.38 -8.11
CA GLY A 152 28.76 -7.96 -8.35
C GLY A 152 29.17 -7.95 -9.83
N GLU A 153 28.21 -7.90 -10.75
CA GLU A 153 28.48 -7.88 -12.19
C GLU A 153 28.31 -6.48 -12.79
N VAL A 154 28.97 -6.25 -13.94
CA VAL A 154 28.82 -5.02 -14.72
C VAL A 154 28.12 -5.36 -16.03
N LYS A 155 26.91 -4.82 -16.23
CA LYS A 155 26.12 -4.98 -17.47
C LYS A 155 25.39 -3.67 -17.78
N PHE A 156 24.98 -3.50 -19.05
CA PHE A 156 24.15 -2.38 -19.46
C PHE A 156 22.77 -2.44 -18.78
N LEU A 157 22.32 -1.30 -18.25
CA LEU A 157 20.96 -1.14 -17.75
C LEU A 157 20.01 -1.01 -18.94
N ARG A 158 19.20 -2.06 -19.18
CA ARG A 158 18.13 -2.09 -20.18
C ARG A 158 16.77 -2.16 -19.47
N GLY A 159 15.69 -2.15 -20.24
CA GLY A 159 14.36 -2.44 -19.70
C GLY A 159 14.27 -3.85 -19.08
N PRO A 160 13.23 -4.12 -18.29
CA PRO A 160 13.12 -5.35 -17.52
C PRO A 160 13.04 -6.58 -18.43
N GLY A 161 13.84 -7.59 -18.12
CA GLY A 161 13.82 -8.90 -18.77
C GLY A 161 12.68 -9.79 -18.28
N ARG A 162 12.51 -10.95 -18.93
CA ARG A 162 11.45 -11.92 -18.60
C ARG A 162 11.50 -12.39 -17.14
N ARG A 163 12.71 -12.59 -16.59
CA ARG A 163 12.88 -13.06 -15.21
C ARG A 163 12.46 -12.00 -14.18
N GLU A 164 12.75 -10.73 -14.45
CA GLU A 164 12.35 -9.62 -13.60
C GLU A 164 10.82 -9.47 -13.59
N ILE A 165 10.19 -9.53 -14.77
CA ILE A 165 8.73 -9.52 -14.89
C ILE A 165 8.11 -10.73 -14.16
N GLY A 166 8.67 -11.93 -14.34
CA GLY A 166 8.18 -13.16 -13.70
C GLY A 166 8.29 -13.12 -12.17
N HIS A 167 9.42 -12.63 -11.63
CA HIS A 167 9.59 -12.44 -10.18
C HIS A 167 8.63 -11.37 -9.64
N GLY A 168 8.45 -10.27 -10.38
CA GLY A 168 7.49 -9.23 -10.03
C GLY A 168 6.06 -9.78 -9.98
N ALA A 169 5.64 -10.54 -10.99
CA ALA A 169 4.32 -11.16 -11.05
C ALA A 169 4.09 -12.17 -9.91
N LEU A 170 5.10 -12.96 -9.54
CA LEU A 170 5.01 -13.87 -8.39
C LEU A 170 4.78 -13.10 -7.08
N ALA A 171 5.58 -12.05 -6.85
CA ALA A 171 5.45 -11.24 -5.65
C ALA A 171 4.11 -10.49 -5.62
N GLU A 172 3.65 -9.99 -6.77
CA GLU A 172 2.35 -9.33 -6.91
C GLU A 172 1.22 -10.28 -6.54
N ARG A 173 1.22 -11.50 -7.10
CA ARG A 173 0.21 -12.52 -6.81
C ARG A 173 0.19 -12.89 -5.33
N ALA A 174 1.35 -12.95 -4.68
CA ALA A 174 1.45 -13.28 -3.27
C ALA A 174 0.84 -12.21 -2.33
N LEU A 175 0.83 -10.95 -2.75
CA LEU A 175 0.36 -9.81 -1.94
C LEU A 175 -1.07 -9.39 -2.27
N ARG A 176 -1.50 -9.55 -3.53
CA ARG A 176 -2.77 -9.02 -4.06
C ARG A 176 -3.98 -9.34 -3.18
N ASP A 177 -4.15 -10.59 -2.77
CA ASP A 177 -5.34 -11.03 -2.04
C ASP A 177 -5.39 -10.53 -0.58
N MET A 178 -4.24 -10.06 -0.06
CA MET A 178 -4.12 -9.49 1.28
C MET A 178 -4.36 -7.98 1.29
N LEU A 179 -4.44 -7.33 0.13
CA LEU A 179 -4.76 -5.91 0.05
C LEU A 179 -6.24 -5.66 0.39
N PRO A 180 -6.55 -4.48 0.96
CA PRO A 180 -7.92 -4.01 1.10
C PRO A 180 -8.56 -3.79 -0.28
N ASP A 181 -9.88 -3.89 -0.30
CA ASP A 181 -10.70 -3.47 -1.42
C ASP A 181 -10.64 -1.95 -1.63
N GLU A 182 -11.26 -1.50 -2.71
CA GLU A 182 -11.30 -0.09 -3.07
C GLU A 182 -12.14 0.76 -2.10
N GLU A 183 -13.17 0.16 -1.49
CA GLU A 183 -13.99 0.84 -0.48
C GLU A 183 -13.22 1.10 0.81
N GLY A 184 -12.46 0.10 1.28
CA GLY A 184 -11.64 0.24 2.49
C GLY A 184 -10.37 1.06 2.28
N PHE A 185 -9.85 1.12 1.04
CA PHE A 185 -8.64 1.87 0.74
C PHE A 185 -8.60 2.33 -0.73
N PRO A 186 -9.15 3.52 -1.05
CA PRO A 186 -9.39 3.97 -2.44
C PRO A 186 -8.13 4.47 -3.16
N TYR A 187 -6.99 3.82 -2.97
CA TYR A 187 -5.71 4.19 -3.57
C TYR A 187 -5.27 3.17 -4.62
N THR A 188 -4.65 3.69 -5.67
CA THR A 188 -3.77 2.89 -6.54
C THR A 188 -2.46 2.65 -5.79
N ILE A 189 -1.97 1.41 -5.81
CA ILE A 189 -0.78 1.01 -5.06
C ILE A 189 0.28 0.55 -6.06
N ARG A 190 1.42 1.22 -6.06
CA ARG A 190 2.61 0.80 -6.80
C ARG A 190 3.72 0.41 -5.82
N ILE A 191 4.20 -0.81 -5.95
CA ILE A 191 5.41 -1.30 -5.31
C ILE A 191 6.55 -1.32 -6.32
N VAL A 192 7.72 -0.84 -5.92
CA VAL A 192 8.98 -1.05 -6.64
C VAL A 192 9.94 -1.76 -5.68
N SER A 193 10.40 -2.95 -6.07
CA SER A 193 11.40 -3.72 -5.34
C SER A 193 12.72 -3.67 -6.11
N ASP A 194 13.68 -2.93 -5.57
CA ASP A 194 15.04 -2.85 -6.07
C ASP A 194 15.93 -3.82 -5.29
N ILE A 195 16.48 -4.81 -5.99
CA ILE A 195 17.37 -5.79 -5.37
C ILE A 195 18.77 -5.21 -5.27
N LEU A 196 19.26 -5.02 -4.05
CA LEU A 196 20.59 -4.45 -3.78
C LEU A 196 21.66 -5.52 -3.66
N GLU A 197 21.28 -6.70 -3.15
CA GLU A 197 22.14 -7.87 -3.03
C GLU A 197 21.35 -9.14 -3.35
N SER A 198 21.98 -10.13 -3.97
CA SER A 198 21.33 -11.41 -4.27
C SER A 198 22.25 -12.61 -4.13
N ASN A 199 21.98 -13.42 -3.10
CA ASN A 199 22.54 -14.76 -2.92
C ASN A 199 21.46 -15.81 -2.61
N GLY A 200 20.20 -15.56 -2.96
CA GLY A 200 19.13 -16.51 -2.74
C GLY A 200 17.76 -15.87 -2.79
N SER A 201 16.93 -16.32 -3.74
CA SER A 201 15.52 -15.96 -3.95
C SER A 201 15.13 -14.53 -3.55
N SER A 202 15.68 -13.55 -4.25
CA SER A 202 15.32 -12.14 -4.15
C SER A 202 13.83 -11.88 -4.36
N SER A 203 13.12 -12.71 -5.13
CA SER A 203 11.66 -12.62 -5.28
C SER A 203 10.90 -12.81 -3.96
N MET A 204 11.40 -13.65 -3.05
CA MET A 204 10.78 -13.82 -1.72
C MET A 204 11.14 -12.67 -0.80
N ALA A 205 12.35 -12.11 -0.93
CA ALA A 205 12.73 -10.88 -0.24
C ALA A 205 11.84 -9.70 -0.66
N SER A 206 11.45 -9.61 -1.94
CA SER A 206 10.50 -8.61 -2.44
C SER A 206 9.12 -8.72 -1.80
N ILE A 207 8.64 -9.94 -1.50
CA ILE A 207 7.35 -10.14 -0.80
C ILE A 207 7.44 -9.67 0.65
N CYS A 208 8.52 -10.03 1.34
CA CYS A 208 8.75 -9.62 2.73
C CYS A 208 8.94 -8.09 2.84
N GLY A 209 9.81 -7.51 2.03
CA GLY A 209 10.02 -6.06 1.96
C GLY A 209 8.77 -5.32 1.48
N GLY A 210 8.03 -5.87 0.51
CA GLY A 210 6.75 -5.32 0.05
C GLY A 210 5.70 -5.28 1.15
N THR A 211 5.59 -6.34 1.96
CA THR A 211 4.71 -6.35 3.13
C THR A 211 5.10 -5.26 4.12
N LEU A 212 6.38 -5.17 4.50
CA LEU A 212 6.84 -4.13 5.43
C LEU A 212 6.60 -2.72 4.88
N ALA A 213 6.89 -2.48 3.60
CA ALA A 213 6.68 -1.18 2.97
C ALA A 213 5.19 -0.81 2.85
N LEU A 214 4.30 -1.79 2.64
CA LEU A 214 2.84 -1.58 2.64
C LEU A 214 2.34 -1.19 4.03
N LEU A 215 2.79 -1.90 5.07
CA LEU A 215 2.46 -1.57 6.45
C LEU A 215 2.99 -0.17 6.83
N ASP A 216 4.22 0.15 6.42
CA ASP A 216 4.84 1.47 6.62
C ASP A 216 4.06 2.59 5.89
N ALA A 217 3.53 2.30 4.71
CA ALA A 217 2.68 3.23 3.95
C ALA A 217 1.27 3.43 4.54
N GLY A 218 0.92 2.70 5.62
CA GLY A 218 -0.40 2.75 6.22
C GLY A 218 -1.47 1.99 5.42
N VAL A 219 -1.07 1.02 4.58
CA VAL A 219 -2.02 0.18 3.85
C VAL A 219 -2.59 -0.88 4.81
N PRO A 220 -3.91 -0.92 5.03
CA PRO A 220 -4.53 -1.85 5.97
C PRO A 220 -4.64 -3.26 5.36
N MET A 221 -3.53 -3.99 5.33
CA MET A 221 -3.48 -5.37 4.85
C MET A 221 -4.30 -6.31 5.76
N LYS A 222 -5.00 -7.30 5.18
CA LYS A 222 -5.74 -8.32 5.94
C LYS A 222 -4.83 -9.15 6.85
N SER A 223 -3.59 -9.39 6.42
CA SER A 223 -2.54 -10.07 7.19
C SER A 223 -1.18 -9.86 6.52
N PRO A 224 -0.08 -9.76 7.29
CA PRO A 224 1.28 -9.77 6.74
C PRO A 224 1.60 -11.07 6.00
N VAL A 225 2.41 -10.98 4.95
CA VAL A 225 2.85 -12.09 4.08
C VAL A 225 4.37 -12.21 4.12
N ALA A 226 4.88 -13.43 4.23
CA ALA A 226 6.30 -13.71 4.04
C ALA A 226 6.51 -14.79 2.97
N GLY A 227 7.69 -14.76 2.36
CA GLY A 227 8.13 -15.74 1.37
C GLY A 227 9.38 -16.50 1.82
N VAL A 228 9.40 -17.81 1.58
CA VAL A 228 10.58 -18.66 1.75
C VAL A 228 10.86 -19.41 0.47
N ALA A 229 12.15 -19.58 0.16
CA ALA A 229 12.60 -20.41 -0.95
C ALA A 229 13.18 -21.70 -0.41
N MET A 230 12.83 -22.79 -1.06
CA MET A 230 13.12 -24.13 -0.64
C MET A 230 13.78 -24.89 -1.80
N GLY A 231 14.65 -25.82 -1.48
CA GLY A 231 15.31 -26.68 -2.45
C GLY A 231 15.21 -28.15 -2.08
N LEU A 232 15.39 -29.00 -3.08
CA LEU A 232 15.53 -30.44 -2.90
C LEU A 232 16.78 -30.91 -3.63
N VAL A 233 17.58 -31.74 -2.97
CA VAL A 233 18.64 -32.53 -3.59
C VAL A 233 18.29 -34.01 -3.39
N LYS A 234 18.32 -34.81 -4.44
CA LYS A 234 17.93 -36.22 -4.44
C LYS A 234 18.85 -37.07 -5.33
N GLU A 235 19.32 -38.18 -4.80
CA GLU A 235 20.09 -39.18 -5.55
C GLU A 235 19.64 -40.60 -5.14
N GLY A 236 19.09 -41.35 -6.10
CA GLY A 236 18.40 -42.61 -5.80
C GLY A 236 17.27 -42.39 -4.78
N GLU A 237 17.36 -43.10 -3.65
CA GLU A 237 16.43 -43.01 -2.51
C GLU A 237 16.80 -41.91 -1.50
N LYS A 238 18.03 -41.40 -1.52
CA LYS A 238 18.49 -40.37 -0.58
C LYS A 238 18.02 -39.00 -1.04
N TYR A 239 17.53 -38.18 -0.11
CA TYR A 239 17.18 -36.79 -0.39
C TYR A 239 17.41 -35.87 0.81
N ALA A 240 17.46 -34.57 0.51
CA ALA A 240 17.56 -33.49 1.49
C ALA A 240 16.68 -32.31 1.07
N VAL A 241 15.80 -31.89 1.97
CA VAL A 241 15.00 -30.65 1.82
C VAL A 241 15.75 -29.50 2.47
N LEU A 242 15.98 -28.42 1.73
CA LEU A 242 16.75 -27.26 2.16
C LEU A 242 15.85 -26.04 2.30
N SER A 243 15.92 -25.37 3.44
CA SER A 243 15.27 -24.09 3.70
C SER A 243 16.18 -22.92 3.40
N ASP A 244 15.58 -21.88 2.83
CA ASP A 244 16.23 -20.62 2.48
C ASP A 244 17.50 -20.85 1.66
N ILE A 245 17.28 -21.41 0.47
CA ILE A 245 18.37 -21.81 -0.43
C ILE A 245 19.22 -20.62 -0.89
N ALA A 246 20.52 -20.86 -0.94
CA ALA A 246 21.50 -19.98 -1.55
C ALA A 246 21.54 -20.17 -3.08
N GLY A 247 22.13 -19.23 -3.81
CA GLY A 247 22.21 -19.31 -5.28
C GLY A 247 22.91 -20.59 -5.78
N VAL A 248 23.92 -21.07 -5.06
CA VAL A 248 24.60 -22.34 -5.38
C VAL A 248 23.70 -23.56 -5.15
N GLU A 249 22.84 -23.51 -4.14
CA GLU A 249 21.91 -24.60 -3.81
C GLU A 249 20.76 -24.70 -4.82
N ASP A 250 20.31 -23.55 -5.33
CA ASP A 250 19.34 -23.45 -6.43
C ASP A 250 19.90 -24.00 -7.75
N HIS A 251 21.16 -23.64 -8.05
CA HIS A 251 21.79 -24.03 -9.31
C HIS A 251 21.94 -25.55 -9.44
N TYR A 252 22.49 -26.21 -8.40
CA TYR A 252 22.77 -27.65 -8.38
C TYR A 252 21.66 -28.51 -7.74
N GLY A 253 20.59 -27.88 -7.26
CA GLY A 253 19.42 -28.57 -6.73
C GLY A 253 18.51 -29.14 -7.82
N ASP A 254 17.75 -30.17 -7.47
CA ASP A 254 16.85 -30.92 -8.36
C ASP A 254 15.43 -30.36 -8.42
N MET A 255 15.06 -29.57 -7.42
CA MET A 255 13.81 -28.81 -7.39
C MET A 255 14.05 -27.53 -6.60
N ASP A 256 13.56 -26.42 -7.12
CA ASP A 256 13.38 -25.18 -6.37
C ASP A 256 11.89 -24.87 -6.27
N PHE A 257 11.44 -24.52 -5.06
CA PHE A 257 10.07 -24.07 -4.88
C PHE A 257 9.99 -22.92 -3.90
N LYS A 258 9.10 -21.99 -4.21
CA LYS A 258 8.93 -20.72 -3.52
C LYS A 258 7.53 -20.70 -2.93
N VAL A 259 7.45 -20.54 -1.61
CA VAL A 259 6.20 -20.54 -0.87
C VAL A 259 6.03 -19.20 -0.19
N ALA A 260 4.95 -18.49 -0.53
CA ALA A 260 4.56 -17.25 0.10
C ALA A 260 3.20 -17.39 0.78
N GLY A 261 3.01 -16.69 1.89
CA GLY A 261 1.75 -16.76 2.62
C GLY A 261 1.77 -16.07 3.97
N THR A 262 0.63 -16.18 4.63
CA THR A 262 0.40 -15.68 5.98
C THR A 262 0.64 -16.80 7.01
N ARG A 263 0.35 -16.51 8.28
CA ARG A 263 0.27 -17.55 9.33
C ARG A 263 -0.87 -18.55 9.07
N LYS A 264 -1.95 -18.10 8.41
CA LYS A 264 -3.18 -18.89 8.20
C LYS A 264 -3.13 -19.77 6.94
N GLY A 265 -2.35 -19.40 5.93
CA GLY A 265 -2.35 -20.11 4.67
C GLY A 265 -1.33 -19.60 3.65
N ILE A 266 -1.29 -20.26 2.50
CA ILE A 266 -0.44 -19.93 1.36
C ILE A 266 -1.18 -18.95 0.46
N THR A 267 -0.49 -17.90 0.00
CA THR A 267 -1.02 -16.93 -0.98
C THR A 267 -0.43 -17.15 -2.38
N ALA A 268 0.80 -17.64 -2.46
CA ALA A 268 1.40 -18.05 -3.74
C ALA A 268 2.36 -19.24 -3.55
N LEU A 269 2.39 -20.09 -4.56
CA LEU A 269 3.30 -21.22 -4.69
C LEU A 269 3.83 -21.24 -6.12
N GLN A 270 5.15 -21.33 -6.26
CA GLN A 270 5.84 -21.58 -7.53
C GLN A 270 6.76 -22.78 -7.32
N MET A 271 6.78 -23.71 -8.27
CA MET A 271 7.62 -24.90 -8.24
C MET A 271 8.26 -25.10 -9.60
N ASP A 272 9.57 -25.28 -9.62
CA ASP A 272 10.36 -25.65 -10.78
C ASP A 272 11.07 -26.97 -10.45
N ILE A 273 10.66 -28.05 -11.13
CA ILE A 273 11.14 -29.41 -10.90
C ILE A 273 12.03 -29.82 -12.06
N LYS A 274 13.28 -30.23 -11.79
CA LYS A 274 14.25 -30.67 -12.80
C LYS A 274 14.32 -32.19 -12.98
N ILE A 275 13.80 -32.96 -12.02
CA ILE A 275 13.86 -34.44 -12.00
C ILE A 275 12.48 -35.09 -11.92
N SER A 276 12.39 -36.36 -12.30
CA SER A 276 11.22 -37.19 -12.03
C SER A 276 11.33 -37.89 -10.67
N GLY A 277 10.21 -38.43 -10.18
CA GLY A 277 10.20 -39.28 -8.98
C GLY A 277 10.14 -38.53 -7.64
N ILE A 278 9.54 -37.34 -7.61
CA ILE A 278 9.18 -36.67 -6.34
C ILE A 278 7.86 -37.25 -5.84
N THR A 279 7.89 -37.87 -4.66
CA THR A 279 6.70 -38.48 -4.05
C THR A 279 5.86 -37.42 -3.33
N SER A 280 4.57 -37.71 -3.14
CA SER A 280 3.68 -36.84 -2.35
C SER A 280 4.19 -36.63 -0.92
N GLN A 281 4.86 -37.63 -0.35
CA GLN A 281 5.43 -37.55 1.00
C GLN A 281 6.54 -36.51 1.08
N VAL A 282 7.48 -36.53 0.12
CA VAL A 282 8.57 -35.54 0.04
C VAL A 282 7.99 -34.13 -0.11
N LEU A 283 6.96 -33.97 -0.93
CA LEU A 283 6.30 -32.68 -1.10
C LEU A 283 5.63 -32.20 0.18
N SER A 284 4.94 -33.08 0.92
CA SER A 284 4.31 -32.73 2.20
C SER A 284 5.34 -32.29 3.25
N GLU A 285 6.45 -33.02 3.38
CA GLU A 285 7.55 -32.64 4.27
C GLU A 285 8.13 -31.28 3.88
N ALA A 286 8.37 -31.08 2.58
CA ALA A 286 8.95 -29.85 2.08
C ALA A 286 8.03 -28.63 2.31
N LEU A 287 6.71 -28.79 2.15
CA LEU A 287 5.72 -27.75 2.45
C LEU A 287 5.61 -27.45 3.95
N GLU A 288 5.73 -28.45 4.82
CA GLU A 288 5.70 -28.24 6.27
C GLU A 288 6.97 -27.52 6.77
N GLN A 289 8.13 -27.91 6.24
CA GLN A 289 9.39 -27.20 6.50
C GLN A 289 9.32 -25.75 5.97
N ALA A 290 8.71 -25.54 4.79
CA ALA A 290 8.46 -24.21 4.25
C ALA A 290 7.50 -23.39 5.14
N ARG A 291 6.46 -24.00 5.70
CA ARG A 291 5.54 -23.36 6.64
C ARG A 291 6.29 -22.87 7.88
N SER A 292 7.13 -23.71 8.46
CA SER A 292 7.95 -23.38 9.63
C SER A 292 8.92 -22.23 9.34
N GLY A 293 9.64 -22.29 8.21
CA GLY A 293 10.52 -21.21 7.77
C GLY A 293 9.79 -19.89 7.50
N ARG A 294 8.60 -19.95 6.88
CA ARG A 294 7.76 -18.78 6.62
C ARG A 294 7.28 -18.11 7.91
N ILE A 295 6.84 -18.90 8.90
CA ILE A 295 6.41 -18.37 10.20
C ILE A 295 7.57 -17.69 10.92
N HIS A 296 8.76 -18.30 10.91
CA HIS A 296 9.96 -17.70 11.47
C HIS A 296 10.30 -16.34 10.82
N ILE A 297 10.19 -16.24 9.48
CA ILE A 297 10.39 -14.98 8.76
C ILE A 297 9.34 -13.94 9.17
N LEU A 298 8.07 -14.33 9.30
CA LEU A 298 6.99 -13.45 9.78
C LEU A 298 7.28 -12.92 11.20
N ASP A 299 7.77 -13.78 12.10
CA ASP A 299 8.14 -13.37 13.46
C ASP A 299 9.24 -12.29 13.42
N ARG A 300 10.31 -12.52 12.64
CA ARG A 300 11.38 -11.54 12.44
C ARG A 300 10.92 -10.24 11.78
N MET A 301 10.00 -10.30 10.83
CA MET A 301 9.41 -9.11 10.22
C MET A 301 8.57 -8.31 11.21
N SER A 302 7.84 -9.00 12.10
CA SER A 302 6.98 -8.36 13.10
C SER A 302 7.77 -7.55 14.12
N GLU A 303 9.06 -7.85 14.31
CA GLU A 303 9.97 -7.05 15.15
C GLU A 303 10.26 -5.67 14.55
N ALA A 304 10.21 -5.54 13.22
CA ALA A 304 10.37 -4.26 12.52
C ALA A 304 9.07 -3.45 12.46
N LEU A 305 7.98 -4.10 12.04
CA LEU A 305 6.65 -3.51 12.01
C LEU A 305 5.58 -4.61 11.96
N SER A 306 4.76 -4.71 13.01
CA SER A 306 3.74 -5.75 13.14
C SER A 306 2.40 -5.39 12.50
N GLU A 307 2.05 -4.10 12.48
CA GLU A 307 0.76 -3.58 12.01
C GLU A 307 0.96 -2.36 11.12
N ALA A 308 -0.03 -2.06 10.30
CA ALA A 308 0.00 -0.88 9.43
C ALA A 308 0.02 0.40 10.27
N ARG A 309 0.74 1.43 9.81
CA ARG A 309 0.70 2.75 10.44
C ARG A 309 -0.74 3.28 10.42
N ALA A 310 -1.14 3.93 11.51
CA ALA A 310 -2.50 4.50 11.66
C ALA A 310 -2.81 5.61 10.65
N SER A 311 -1.78 6.29 10.13
CA SER A 311 -1.92 7.37 9.15
C SER A 311 -1.01 7.13 7.96
N ILE A 312 -1.53 7.42 6.76
CA ILE A 312 -0.73 7.49 5.54
C ILE A 312 0.27 8.66 5.58
N SER A 313 1.32 8.58 4.76
CA SER A 313 2.34 9.62 4.63
C SER A 313 1.74 10.99 4.32
N SER A 314 2.32 12.06 4.87
CA SER A 314 1.94 13.44 4.56
C SER A 314 2.20 13.84 3.11
N TYR A 315 3.06 13.11 2.41
CA TYR A 315 3.34 13.31 1.00
C TYR A 315 2.40 12.52 0.08
N ALA A 316 1.66 11.56 0.63
CA ALA A 316 0.64 10.84 -0.11
C ALA A 316 -0.58 11.74 -0.33
N PRO A 317 -1.25 11.63 -1.50
CA PRO A 317 -2.54 12.27 -1.67
C PRO A 317 -3.51 11.71 -0.62
N ARG A 318 -4.33 12.56 -0.02
CA ARG A 318 -5.47 12.15 0.79
C ARG A 318 -6.68 12.12 -0.12
N ILE A 319 -7.32 10.96 -0.22
CA ILE A 319 -8.56 10.76 -0.96
C ILE A 319 -9.72 10.84 0.03
N LEU A 320 -10.58 11.84 -0.15
CA LEU A 320 -11.83 11.99 0.55
C LEU A 320 -12.96 11.59 -0.39
N THR A 321 -13.74 10.59 0.01
CA THR A 321 -14.86 10.10 -0.79
C THR A 321 -16.16 10.59 -0.19
N ILE A 322 -16.98 11.25 -1.01
CA ILE A 322 -18.34 11.65 -0.67
C ILE A 322 -19.32 10.94 -1.60
N ARG A 323 -20.57 10.76 -1.16
CA ARG A 323 -21.62 10.14 -1.96
C ARG A 323 -22.67 11.20 -2.32
N VAL A 324 -22.97 11.30 -3.59
CA VAL A 324 -23.88 12.29 -4.18
C VAL A 324 -25.03 11.54 -4.87
N PRO A 325 -26.26 12.08 -4.87
CA PRO A 325 -27.36 11.54 -5.67
C PRO A 325 -26.99 11.44 -7.17
N VAL A 326 -27.35 10.32 -7.81
CA VAL A 326 -26.97 10.01 -9.20
C VAL A 326 -27.50 11.04 -10.20
N ASP A 327 -28.66 11.64 -9.92
CA ASP A 327 -29.25 12.72 -10.70
C ASP A 327 -28.41 14.01 -10.71
N LYS A 328 -27.59 14.22 -9.68
CA LYS A 328 -26.76 15.41 -9.48
C LYS A 328 -25.33 15.29 -10.02
N ILE A 329 -24.93 14.13 -10.52
CA ILE A 329 -23.63 13.93 -11.19
C ILE A 329 -23.44 14.91 -12.35
N ARG A 330 -24.51 15.19 -13.10
CA ARG A 330 -24.49 16.12 -14.25
C ARG A 330 -24.16 17.55 -13.83
N ASP A 331 -24.58 17.97 -12.64
CA ASP A 331 -24.36 19.31 -12.12
C ASP A 331 -22.89 19.51 -11.71
N ILE A 332 -22.25 18.45 -11.19
CA ILE A 332 -20.82 18.45 -10.84
C ILE A 332 -19.94 18.51 -12.09
N ILE A 333 -20.22 17.67 -13.09
CA ILE A 333 -19.41 17.59 -14.32
C ILE A 333 -19.63 18.86 -15.17
N GLY A 334 -20.89 19.30 -15.27
CA GLY A 334 -21.31 20.41 -16.12
C GLY A 334 -21.19 20.10 -17.63
N PRO A 335 -21.64 21.04 -18.49
CA PRO A 335 -21.61 20.83 -19.95
C PRO A 335 -20.18 20.66 -20.46
N GLY A 336 -19.87 19.46 -20.98
CA GLY A 336 -18.56 19.10 -21.51
C GLY A 336 -17.44 19.02 -20.46
N GLY A 337 -17.76 18.81 -19.17
CA GLY A 337 -16.77 18.73 -18.10
C GLY A 337 -16.19 20.08 -17.67
N LYS A 338 -16.80 21.20 -18.09
CA LYS A 338 -16.31 22.55 -17.75
C LYS A 338 -16.35 22.84 -16.25
N MET A 339 -17.36 22.36 -15.55
CA MET A 339 -17.56 22.68 -14.15
C MET A 339 -16.53 21.94 -13.29
N ILE A 340 -16.40 20.63 -13.46
CA ILE A 340 -15.39 19.83 -12.76
C ILE A 340 -13.97 20.34 -13.03
N ARG A 341 -13.65 20.74 -14.28
CA ARG A 341 -12.34 21.36 -14.61
C ARG A 341 -12.11 22.68 -13.87
N SER A 342 -13.13 23.52 -13.74
CA SER A 342 -13.06 24.77 -12.98
C SER A 342 -12.83 24.52 -11.47
N ILE A 343 -13.47 23.50 -10.90
CA ILE A 343 -13.26 23.12 -9.49
C ILE A 343 -11.82 22.62 -9.30
N VAL A 344 -11.34 21.74 -10.19
CA VAL A 344 -9.96 21.21 -10.18
C VAL A 344 -8.94 22.36 -10.31
N GLU A 345 -9.15 23.31 -11.22
CA GLU A 345 -8.25 24.45 -11.43
C GLU A 345 -8.21 25.39 -10.22
N ARG A 346 -9.36 25.66 -9.59
CA ARG A 346 -9.45 26.55 -8.41
C ARG A 346 -8.89 25.93 -7.14
N THR A 347 -9.01 24.62 -6.99
CA THR A 347 -8.64 23.91 -5.75
C THR A 347 -7.31 23.19 -5.85
N GLY A 348 -6.81 22.92 -7.06
CA GLY A 348 -5.64 22.08 -7.30
C GLY A 348 -5.85 20.60 -6.93
N CYS A 349 -7.09 20.19 -6.61
CA CYS A 349 -7.43 18.83 -6.24
C CYS A 349 -7.73 17.99 -7.49
N LYS A 350 -7.43 16.70 -7.46
CA LYS A 350 -7.96 15.76 -8.46
C LYS A 350 -9.33 15.28 -8.01
N ILE A 351 -10.30 15.31 -8.91
CA ILE A 351 -11.68 14.92 -8.61
C ILE A 351 -12.08 13.86 -9.62
N ASP A 352 -12.48 12.70 -9.12
CA ASP A 352 -13.00 11.60 -9.91
C ASP A 352 -14.47 11.33 -9.52
N VAL A 353 -15.32 11.13 -10.52
CA VAL A 353 -16.77 11.00 -10.33
C VAL A 353 -17.21 9.71 -11.01
N GLU A 354 -17.70 8.77 -10.20
CA GLU A 354 -18.22 7.49 -10.65
C GLU A 354 -19.72 7.56 -10.93
N ASP A 355 -20.20 6.72 -11.85
CA ASP A 355 -21.62 6.67 -12.26
C ASP A 355 -22.56 6.20 -11.13
N ASP A 356 -22.02 5.61 -10.06
CA ASP A 356 -22.77 5.18 -8.87
C ASP A 356 -23.03 6.32 -7.86
N GLY A 357 -22.55 7.53 -8.15
CA GLY A 357 -22.64 8.71 -7.30
C GLY A 357 -21.49 8.88 -6.32
N ARG A 358 -20.43 8.07 -6.41
CA ARG A 358 -19.22 8.21 -5.59
C ARG A 358 -18.31 9.29 -6.19
N VAL A 359 -17.94 10.27 -5.38
CA VAL A 359 -17.01 11.34 -5.78
C VAL A 359 -15.77 11.26 -4.91
N SER A 360 -14.63 10.99 -5.54
CA SER A 360 -13.33 10.85 -4.90
C SER A 360 -12.49 12.09 -5.14
N ILE A 361 -12.12 12.78 -4.06
CA ILE A 361 -11.38 14.05 -4.09
C ILE A 361 -10.00 13.82 -3.50
N ALA A 362 -8.96 13.90 -4.32
CA ALA A 362 -7.58 13.65 -3.94
C ALA A 362 -6.76 14.94 -3.86
N SER A 363 -6.10 15.18 -2.73
CA SER A 363 -5.14 16.28 -2.58
C SER A 363 -4.09 15.98 -1.51
N VAL A 364 -2.89 16.53 -1.68
CA VAL A 364 -1.84 16.53 -0.64
C VAL A 364 -2.11 17.56 0.46
N ASP A 365 -2.97 18.55 0.20
CA ASP A 365 -3.38 19.57 1.16
C ASP A 365 -4.83 19.35 1.60
N GLU A 366 -5.01 19.14 2.90
CA GLU A 366 -6.33 18.95 3.51
C GLU A 366 -7.23 20.19 3.36
N THR A 367 -6.67 21.39 3.36
CA THR A 367 -7.47 22.61 3.22
C THR A 367 -8.05 22.76 1.81
N ALA A 368 -7.26 22.37 0.80
CA ALA A 368 -7.70 22.32 -0.59
C ALA A 368 -8.81 21.27 -0.79
N ALA A 369 -8.64 20.07 -0.22
CA ALA A 369 -9.64 19.00 -0.32
C ALA A 369 -10.98 19.41 0.30
N ARG A 370 -10.97 20.03 1.49
CA ARG A 370 -12.19 20.53 2.16
C ARG A 370 -12.89 21.63 1.34
N LYS A 371 -12.14 22.51 0.68
CA LYS A 371 -12.72 23.52 -0.23
C LYS A 371 -13.40 22.87 -1.43
N ALA A 372 -12.80 21.84 -2.01
CA ALA A 372 -13.41 21.08 -3.10
C ALA A 372 -14.70 20.38 -2.66
N ILE A 373 -14.70 19.75 -1.48
CA ILE A 373 -15.92 19.16 -0.88
C ILE A 373 -17.01 20.21 -0.71
N ALA A 374 -16.69 21.35 -0.10
CA ALA A 374 -17.68 22.41 0.13
C ALA A 374 -18.31 22.91 -1.17
N ILE A 375 -17.52 23.06 -2.25
CA ILE A 375 -18.05 23.44 -3.57
C ILE A 375 -18.96 22.35 -4.13
N ILE A 376 -18.58 21.08 -4.01
CA ILE A 376 -19.40 19.96 -4.52
C ILE A 376 -20.69 19.83 -3.70
N GLU A 377 -20.63 19.94 -2.38
CA GLU A 377 -21.80 19.94 -1.50
C GLU A 377 -22.73 21.11 -1.81
N GLU A 378 -22.21 22.31 -2.11
CA GLU A 378 -23.02 23.46 -2.52
C GLU A 378 -23.75 23.23 -3.85
N LEU A 379 -23.07 22.60 -4.83
CA LEU A 379 -23.64 22.28 -6.14
C LEU A 379 -24.65 21.13 -6.09
N THR A 380 -24.46 20.20 -5.15
CA THR A 380 -25.28 19.00 -5.00
C THR A 380 -26.33 19.14 -3.91
N ALA A 381 -26.32 20.27 -3.19
CA ALA A 381 -27.31 20.60 -2.19
C ALA A 381 -28.71 20.51 -2.82
N THR A 382 -29.57 19.74 -2.17
CA THR A 382 -30.99 19.68 -2.50
C THR A 382 -31.77 20.55 -1.51
N ALA A 383 -32.83 21.17 -2.00
CA ALA A 383 -33.74 21.92 -1.14
C ALA A 383 -34.44 20.94 -0.20
N GLU A 384 -34.24 21.08 1.11
CA GLU A 384 -34.88 20.26 2.13
C GLU A 384 -36.23 20.90 2.54
N LEU A 385 -37.26 20.07 2.67
CA LEU A 385 -38.58 20.51 3.14
C LEU A 385 -38.45 21.16 4.52
N ASN A 386 -39.07 22.32 4.70
CA ASN A 386 -39.07 23.16 5.91
C ASN A 386 -37.73 23.84 6.26
N LYS A 387 -36.71 23.77 5.42
CA LYS A 387 -35.46 24.51 5.64
C LYS A 387 -35.58 25.94 5.11
N THR A 388 -34.96 26.87 5.84
CA THR A 388 -34.90 28.29 5.50
C THR A 388 -33.64 28.58 4.72
N TYR A 389 -33.78 29.27 3.59
CA TYR A 389 -32.67 29.64 2.73
C TYR A 389 -32.71 31.14 2.43
N LEU A 390 -31.53 31.73 2.22
CA LEU A 390 -31.39 33.10 1.73
C LEU A 390 -31.30 33.05 0.20
N GLY A 391 -32.40 33.30 -0.49
CA GLY A 391 -32.48 33.18 -1.94
C GLY A 391 -32.50 34.53 -2.65
N LYS A 392 -32.02 34.57 -3.89
CA LYS A 392 -32.00 35.77 -4.73
C LYS A 392 -33.16 35.77 -5.72
N VAL A 393 -33.89 36.87 -5.84
CA VAL A 393 -34.99 37.00 -6.81
C VAL A 393 -34.41 37.08 -8.23
N VAL A 394 -34.68 36.07 -9.06
CA VAL A 394 -34.19 35.99 -10.44
C VAL A 394 -35.16 36.62 -11.43
N ARG A 395 -36.46 36.37 -11.26
CA ARG A 395 -37.49 36.95 -12.12
C ARG A 395 -38.79 37.15 -11.35
N ILE A 396 -39.53 38.20 -11.70
CA ILE A 396 -40.86 38.48 -11.14
C ILE A 396 -41.93 38.19 -12.21
N VAL A 397 -43.00 37.52 -11.81
CA VAL A 397 -44.20 37.27 -12.63
C VAL A 397 -45.45 37.75 -11.90
N ASP A 398 -46.56 37.93 -12.63
CA ASP A 398 -47.78 38.51 -12.05
C ASP A 398 -48.38 37.68 -10.90
N PHE A 399 -48.06 36.38 -10.84
CA PHE A 399 -48.53 35.44 -9.81
C PHE A 399 -47.45 35.03 -8.79
N GLY A 400 -46.26 35.67 -8.79
CA GLY A 400 -45.22 35.39 -7.80
C GLY A 400 -43.81 35.80 -8.22
N ALA A 401 -42.81 35.37 -7.47
CA ALA A 401 -41.40 35.58 -7.79
C ALA A 401 -40.66 34.24 -7.85
N PHE A 402 -39.78 34.07 -8.82
CA PHE A 402 -38.83 32.97 -8.80
C PHE A 402 -37.60 33.41 -8.03
N VAL A 403 -37.30 32.65 -6.98
CA VAL A 403 -36.19 32.89 -6.08
C VAL A 403 -35.21 31.74 -6.25
N GLU A 404 -33.99 32.05 -6.64
CA GLU A 404 -32.89 31.08 -6.68
C GLU A 404 -32.43 30.83 -5.27
N ILE A 405 -32.58 29.59 -4.82
CA ILE A 405 -32.38 29.16 -3.43
C ILE A 405 -31.00 28.52 -3.27
N LEU A 406 -30.60 27.77 -4.30
CA LEU A 406 -29.34 27.07 -4.46
C LEU A 406 -28.93 27.24 -5.93
N PRO A 407 -27.64 27.14 -6.28
CA PRO A 407 -27.17 27.32 -7.66
C PRO A 407 -27.96 26.44 -8.65
N GLY A 408 -28.70 27.08 -9.57
CA GLY A 408 -29.51 26.37 -10.57
C GLY A 408 -30.83 25.76 -10.07
N THR A 409 -31.24 26.05 -8.83
CA THR A 409 -32.50 25.59 -8.24
C THR A 409 -33.42 26.78 -7.92
N ASP A 410 -34.43 26.97 -8.78
CA ASP A 410 -35.46 28.00 -8.62
C ASP A 410 -36.64 27.47 -7.79
N GLY A 411 -37.05 28.23 -6.78
CA GLY A 411 -38.35 28.04 -6.13
C GLY A 411 -39.34 29.13 -6.49
N LEU A 412 -40.62 28.78 -6.58
CA LEU A 412 -41.70 29.73 -6.80
C LEU A 412 -42.21 30.23 -5.45
N LEU A 413 -42.06 31.53 -5.20
CA LEU A 413 -42.72 32.26 -4.13
C LEU A 413 -44.04 32.83 -4.66
N HIS A 414 -45.16 32.19 -4.34
CA HIS A 414 -46.48 32.63 -4.78
C HIS A 414 -46.91 33.91 -4.04
N VAL A 415 -47.69 34.79 -4.69
CA VAL A 415 -48.13 36.08 -4.08
C VAL A 415 -48.81 35.88 -2.71
N SER A 416 -49.57 34.79 -2.57
CA SER A 416 -50.30 34.45 -1.33
C SER A 416 -49.38 34.05 -0.16
N GLU A 417 -48.13 33.72 -0.44
CA GLU A 417 -47.13 33.24 0.52
C GLU A 417 -46.01 34.28 0.78
N MET A 418 -46.12 35.48 0.19
CA MET A 418 -45.14 36.56 0.32
C MET A 418 -45.27 37.37 1.62
N ALA A 419 -46.50 37.64 2.06
CA ALA A 419 -46.76 38.48 3.23
C ALA A 419 -48.12 38.13 3.90
N HIS A 420 -48.35 38.62 5.13
CA HIS A 420 -49.61 38.41 5.85
C HIS A 420 -50.77 39.26 5.31
N HIS A 421 -50.48 40.38 4.64
CA HIS A 421 -51.43 41.25 3.96
C HIS A 421 -51.62 40.84 2.49
N ARG A 422 -52.76 41.21 1.90
CA ARG A 422 -53.06 40.94 0.49
C ARG A 422 -52.22 41.83 -0.40
N VAL A 423 -51.14 41.27 -0.95
CA VAL A 423 -50.27 41.94 -1.92
C VAL A 423 -51.04 42.12 -3.23
N GLN A 424 -51.26 43.36 -3.65
CA GLN A 424 -51.92 43.68 -4.93
C GLN A 424 -50.95 43.62 -6.12
N ASP A 425 -49.67 43.89 -5.88
CA ASP A 425 -48.62 43.85 -6.91
C ASP A 425 -47.31 43.28 -6.33
N VAL A 426 -46.80 42.21 -6.93
CA VAL A 426 -45.58 41.51 -6.50
C VAL A 426 -44.35 42.45 -6.55
N ARG A 427 -44.36 43.41 -7.48
CA ARG A 427 -43.26 44.37 -7.69
C ARG A 427 -43.11 45.39 -6.56
N SER A 428 -44.11 45.51 -5.69
CA SER A 428 -44.07 46.41 -4.54
C SER A 428 -43.30 45.83 -3.34
N GLU A 429 -43.16 44.50 -3.28
CA GLU A 429 -42.60 43.78 -2.13
C GLU A 429 -41.20 43.21 -2.38
N VAL A 430 -40.87 42.90 -3.63
CA VAL A 430 -39.57 42.33 -4.02
C VAL A 430 -39.10 42.95 -5.32
N LYS A 431 -37.79 43.23 -5.42
CA LYS A 431 -37.15 43.65 -6.67
C LYS A 431 -36.34 42.50 -7.25
N GLU A 432 -36.20 42.49 -8.57
CA GLU A 432 -35.26 41.59 -9.22
C GLU A 432 -33.85 41.85 -8.69
N GLY A 433 -33.20 40.79 -8.21
CA GLY A 433 -31.90 40.86 -7.57
C GLY A 433 -31.90 40.96 -6.04
N ASP A 434 -33.05 41.16 -5.38
CA ASP A 434 -33.11 41.18 -3.91
C ASP A 434 -32.79 39.82 -3.29
N GLN A 435 -32.12 39.84 -2.14
CA GLN A 435 -31.90 38.66 -1.30
C GLN A 435 -32.98 38.58 -0.22
N ILE A 436 -33.78 37.53 -0.23
CA ILE A 436 -34.89 37.32 0.70
C ILE A 436 -34.81 35.95 1.37
N LEU A 437 -35.15 35.90 2.66
CA LEU A 437 -35.27 34.65 3.42
C LEU A 437 -36.59 33.97 3.08
N VAL A 438 -36.52 32.71 2.67
CA VAL A 438 -37.65 31.90 2.20
C VAL A 438 -37.56 30.48 2.77
N LYS A 439 -38.70 29.92 3.19
CA LYS A 439 -38.82 28.54 3.70
C LYS A 439 -39.41 27.65 2.62
N VAL A 440 -38.84 26.45 2.43
CA VAL A 440 -39.38 25.45 1.51
C VAL A 440 -40.60 24.80 2.15
N VAL A 441 -41.80 25.01 1.59
CA VAL A 441 -43.05 24.47 2.16
C VAL A 441 -43.44 23.16 1.51
N ASN A 442 -43.18 23.01 0.22
CA ASN A 442 -43.54 21.82 -0.51
C ASN A 442 -42.60 21.57 -1.69
N ILE A 443 -42.34 20.31 -1.97
CA ILE A 443 -41.56 19.83 -3.12
C ILE A 443 -42.47 18.84 -3.85
N GLU A 444 -42.93 19.19 -5.05
CA GLU A 444 -43.81 18.32 -5.82
C GLU A 444 -43.04 17.09 -6.36
N PRO A 445 -43.45 15.85 -6.02
CA PRO A 445 -42.80 14.64 -6.53
C PRO A 445 -43.04 14.51 -8.04
N GLY A 446 -41.97 14.60 -8.84
CA GLY A 446 -41.98 14.36 -10.29
C GLY A 446 -41.82 15.60 -11.18
N SER A 447 -42.19 16.81 -10.70
CA SER A 447 -41.99 18.06 -11.46
C SER A 447 -40.76 18.85 -11.02
N GLY A 448 -40.20 18.54 -9.84
CA GLY A 448 -39.08 19.26 -9.24
C GLY A 448 -39.42 20.70 -8.82
N LYS A 449 -40.70 21.10 -8.86
CA LYS A 449 -41.14 22.45 -8.52
C LYS A 449 -41.15 22.63 -7.00
N ILE A 450 -40.34 23.59 -6.54
CA ILE A 450 -40.21 23.94 -5.13
C ILE A 450 -41.13 25.11 -4.83
N ARG A 451 -42.02 24.95 -3.85
CA ARG A 451 -42.87 26.04 -3.35
C ARG A 451 -42.24 26.68 -2.13
N LEU A 452 -42.04 27.98 -2.22
CA LEU A 452 -41.44 28.80 -1.17
C LEU A 452 -42.51 29.60 -0.46
N SER A 453 -42.32 29.83 0.85
CA SER A 453 -43.12 30.75 1.63
C SER A 453 -42.24 31.64 2.48
N ARG A 454 -42.54 32.93 2.46
CA ARG A 454 -42.00 33.94 3.37
C ARG A 454 -42.91 34.10 4.60
N LYS A 455 -44.21 33.85 4.44
CA LYS A 455 -45.21 33.87 5.51
C LYS A 455 -44.92 32.83 6.60
N ALA A 456 -44.41 31.65 6.23
CA ALA A 456 -44.03 30.62 7.19
C ALA A 456 -42.91 31.04 8.17
N LEU A 457 -42.09 32.05 7.79
CA LEU A 457 -41.04 32.62 8.65
C LEU A 457 -41.57 33.78 9.51
N LEU A 458 -42.51 34.56 8.98
CA LEU A 458 -43.19 35.63 9.71
C LEU A 458 -44.13 35.06 10.79
N ALA A 459 -44.74 33.90 10.56
CA ALA A 459 -45.53 33.17 11.57
C ALA A 459 -44.68 32.58 12.71
N GLU A 460 -43.42 32.22 12.47
CA GLU A 460 -42.48 31.81 13.53
C GLU A 460 -41.89 33.02 14.29
N GLY A 461 -41.76 34.19 13.63
CA GLY A 461 -41.33 35.44 14.25
C GLY A 461 -42.36 36.11 15.18
N GLU A 462 -43.65 35.79 15.05
CA GLU A 462 -44.71 36.21 15.98
C GLU A 462 -44.96 35.20 17.11
N GLY A 463 -44.14 34.14 17.21
CA GLY A 463 -44.27 33.07 18.19
C GLY A 463 -42.94 32.65 18.82
N GLY A 464 -42.23 33.58 19.46
CA GLY A 464 -41.06 33.22 20.27
C GLY A 464 -40.12 34.38 20.54
N ALA A 465 -40.44 35.21 21.53
CA ALA A 465 -39.42 36.00 22.20
C ALA A 465 -38.39 35.05 22.83
N PRO A 466 -37.06 35.26 22.66
CA PRO A 466 -36.06 34.47 23.33
C PRO A 466 -36.11 34.78 24.83
N ALA A 467 -36.35 33.76 25.65
CA ALA A 467 -36.00 33.84 27.06
C ALA A 467 -34.47 33.89 27.15
N GLU A 468 -33.96 35.05 27.57
CA GLU A 468 -32.56 35.24 27.93
C GLU A 468 -32.10 34.13 28.88
N ALA A 469 -31.05 33.42 28.45
CA ALA A 469 -30.19 32.67 29.34
C ALA A 469 -29.45 33.67 30.25
N ALA A 470 -30.09 34.02 31.36
CA ALA A 470 -29.44 34.69 32.47
C ALA A 470 -28.57 33.69 33.23
N ALA A 471 -27.31 34.09 33.39
CA ALA A 471 -26.26 33.44 34.15
C ALA A 471 -26.70 33.02 35.55
N GLY A 472 -26.12 31.91 36.02
CA GLY A 472 -26.51 31.23 37.24
C GLY A 472 -26.14 31.92 38.58
N ALA A 473 -27.07 31.71 39.52
CA ALA A 473 -26.94 31.48 40.98
C ALA A 473 -26.51 32.64 41.91
N PRO A 474 -26.78 32.58 43.25
CA PRO A 474 -27.68 31.70 44.04
C PRO A 474 -28.57 32.45 45.09
N ALA A 475 -29.60 31.81 45.65
CA ALA A 475 -30.02 32.03 47.05
C ALA A 475 -30.90 30.90 47.59
N SER A 476 -30.44 30.32 48.69
CA SER A 476 -30.96 29.16 49.41
C SER A 476 -31.99 29.50 50.49
N SER A 477 -33.10 28.75 50.54
CA SER A 477 -33.87 28.39 51.76
C SER A 477 -34.87 27.31 51.35
N GLY A 478 -35.14 26.19 52.03
CA GLY A 478 -34.67 25.54 53.25
C GLY A 478 -35.53 24.27 53.48
N ARG A 479 -35.05 23.35 54.34
CA ARG A 479 -35.70 22.12 54.90
C ARG A 479 -35.78 20.88 53.99
N SER A 480 -34.99 19.82 54.26
CA SER A 480 -35.05 18.73 55.28
C SER A 480 -35.65 17.47 54.64
N GLU A 481 -34.96 16.33 54.52
CA GLU A 481 -34.67 15.32 55.57
C GLU A 481 -33.65 14.29 55.01
N HIS A 482 -32.58 13.92 55.75
CA HIS A 482 -32.33 12.57 56.34
C HIS A 482 -32.26 11.39 55.33
N ARG A 483 -31.21 10.55 55.20
CA ARG A 483 -30.17 9.96 56.08
C ARG A 483 -28.98 9.55 55.17
N GLY A 484 -27.71 9.80 55.53
CA GLY A 484 -26.83 8.87 56.28
C GLY A 484 -25.89 8.11 55.32
N GLY A 485 -24.57 8.00 55.46
CA GLY A 485 -23.59 8.46 56.45
C GLY A 485 -22.19 7.89 56.08
N GLY A 486 -21.13 8.37 56.73
CA GLY A 486 -19.76 7.81 56.69
C GLY A 486 -18.80 8.61 55.81
N GLU A 487 -18.05 9.61 56.30
CA GLU A 487 -16.76 9.50 57.03
C GLU A 487 -15.66 8.84 56.16
N HIS A 488 -14.44 9.36 55.99
CA HIS A 488 -13.67 10.29 56.82
C HIS A 488 -12.41 10.76 56.05
N ARG A 489 -12.00 12.01 56.31
CA ARG A 489 -10.61 12.57 56.32
C ARG A 489 -9.84 12.51 54.99
N GLY A 490 -9.52 13.63 54.35
CA GLY A 490 -8.77 14.76 54.92
C GLY A 490 -7.28 14.56 54.57
N ASP A 491 -6.48 15.56 54.25
CA ASP A 491 -6.62 17.00 54.30
C ASP A 491 -5.31 17.54 53.71
N ARG A 492 -5.37 18.68 53.00
CA ARG A 492 -4.35 19.76 52.94
C ARG A 492 -2.93 19.41 52.43
N HIS A 493 -2.16 20.28 51.80
CA HIS A 493 -2.14 21.72 51.54
C HIS A 493 -0.93 21.89 50.58
N ARG A 494 -0.97 22.69 49.50
CA ARG A 494 -0.89 24.17 49.43
C ARG A 494 0.46 24.63 48.89
N GLY A 495 0.38 25.58 47.95
CA GLY A 495 1.43 26.54 47.60
C GLY A 495 2.43 26.00 46.57
N GLY A 496 2.79 26.72 45.52
CA GLY A 496 2.76 28.16 45.28
C GLY A 496 4.12 28.59 44.71
N HIS A 497 4.12 29.67 43.92
CA HIS A 497 5.26 30.28 43.19
C HIS A 497 5.78 29.51 41.96
N GLY A 498 6.08 30.14 40.83
CA GLY A 498 6.13 31.55 40.47
C GLY A 498 7.28 31.80 39.49
N GLY A 499 7.03 32.57 38.42
CA GLY A 499 8.00 33.54 37.88
C GLY A 499 8.82 33.18 36.62
N ARG A 500 8.61 34.04 35.59
CA ARG A 500 9.59 34.66 34.64
C ARG A 500 10.35 33.72 33.69
N GLY A 501 10.20 33.85 32.36
CA GLY A 501 10.85 34.85 31.48
C GLY A 501 12.04 34.16 30.79
N GLY A 502 12.47 34.35 29.54
CA GLY A 502 12.25 35.24 28.40
C GLY A 502 13.41 34.97 27.40
N HIS A 503 13.31 35.43 26.14
CA HIS A 503 14.32 35.39 25.05
C HIS A 503 14.64 34.00 24.44
N GLY A 504 14.85 33.80 23.14
CA GLY A 504 15.10 34.69 22.01
C GLY A 504 16.24 34.10 21.14
N GLY A 505 16.13 34.17 19.81
CA GLY A 505 17.29 34.08 18.89
C GLY A 505 17.47 32.81 18.06
N ASP A 506 16.90 32.83 16.84
CA ASP A 506 17.63 32.85 15.56
C ASP A 506 19.06 32.26 15.50
N HIS A 507 19.29 31.19 14.72
CA HIS A 507 20.14 31.25 13.53
C HIS A 507 20.35 29.92 12.78
N ARG A 508 20.48 30.12 11.46
CA ARG A 508 20.78 29.23 10.35
C ARG A 508 22.05 28.39 10.53
N ARG A 509 22.03 27.17 9.98
CA ARG A 509 22.91 26.73 8.88
C ARG A 509 22.22 25.68 8.04
#